data_AF-A0A352RSU2-F1
#
_entry.id   AF-A0A352RSU2-F1
#
_cell.length_a   1.000
_cell.length_b   1.000
_cell.length_c   1.000
_cell.angle_alpha   90.00
_cell.angle_beta   90.00
_cell.angle_gamma   90.00
#
_symmetry.space_group_name_H-M   'P 1'
#
loop_
_entity.id
_entity.type
_entity.pdbx_description
1 polymer ?
#
loop_
_entity_poly.entity_id
_entity_poly.type
_entity_poly.pdbx_seq_one_letter_code
_entity_poly.pdbx_strand_id
1 'polypeptide(L)'
;AFAAVDDVNRTLTPQLRTDLGESVLIAIDLGRARNRMGGSILAQVTQQVGDSAPDVDNAEDLKNFFNVIQRLNREGKLLAYHDRSDGGFMAAVAEMAFAGHCGVSLNVDMLTLDPNGEQDYGDAKNWAQQVAERRNDQTLRALFSE
;
A
#
# COMPACT_ATOMS: atom_id res chain seq x y z
N ALA A 1 7.79 -6.01 19.16
CA ALA A 1 9.14 -5.42 19.32
C ALA A 1 9.15 -4.50 20.54
N PHE A 2 10.30 -4.22 21.14
CA PHE A 2 10.45 -3.28 22.26
C PHE A 2 11.56 -2.27 21.95
N ALA A 3 11.36 -1.00 22.27
CA ALA A 3 12.34 0.07 22.06
C ALA A 3 12.15 1.19 23.11
N ALA A 4 13.23 1.92 23.40
CA ALA A 4 13.14 3.15 24.18
C ALA A 4 12.48 4.25 23.32
N VAL A 5 11.65 5.09 23.96
CA VAL A 5 10.96 6.21 23.31
C VAL A 5 11.45 7.50 23.94
N ASP A 6 12.07 8.36 23.15
CA ASP A 6 12.63 9.63 23.63
C ASP A 6 11.55 10.67 23.96
N ASP A 7 10.48 10.72 23.15
CA ASP A 7 9.36 11.67 23.32
C ASP A 7 8.04 11.05 22.84
N VAL A 8 7.15 10.76 23.77
CA VAL A 8 5.85 10.12 23.50
C VAL A 8 4.87 11.03 22.76
N ASN A 9 5.03 12.35 22.84
CA ASN A 9 4.11 13.31 22.21
C ASN A 9 4.27 13.35 20.68
N ARG A 10 5.32 12.73 20.15
CA ARG A 10 5.61 12.61 18.71
C ARG A 10 5.13 11.30 18.11
N THR A 11 4.32 10.53 18.84
CA THR A 11 3.76 9.29 18.33
C THR A 11 2.74 9.61 17.23
N LEU A 12 2.95 9.05 16.05
CA LEU A 12 2.02 9.18 14.93
C LEU A 12 0.89 8.15 15.06
N THR A 13 -0.28 8.49 14.53
CA THR A 13 -1.44 7.61 14.47
C THR A 13 -1.99 7.54 13.04
N PRO A 14 -2.90 6.60 12.74
CA PRO A 14 -3.57 6.54 11.43
C PRO A 14 -4.51 7.73 11.15
N GLN A 15 -4.75 8.62 12.12
CA GLN A 15 -5.73 9.69 12.00
C GLN A 15 -5.34 10.71 10.92
N LEU A 16 -6.05 10.70 9.79
CA LEU A 16 -5.91 11.73 8.77
C LEU A 16 -6.33 13.10 9.31
N ARG A 17 -5.48 14.10 9.08
CA ARG A 17 -5.68 15.49 9.54
C ARG A 17 -6.19 16.35 8.39
N THR A 18 -7.47 16.71 8.45
CA THR A 18 -8.13 17.60 7.47
C THR A 18 -8.13 19.07 7.93
N ASP A 19 -7.66 19.34 9.14
CA ASP A 19 -7.61 20.65 9.80
C ASP A 19 -6.26 21.38 9.64
N LEU A 20 -5.27 20.73 9.02
CA LEU A 20 -3.91 21.26 8.84
C LEU A 20 -3.60 21.70 7.41
N GLY A 21 -4.63 21.95 6.61
CA GLY A 21 -4.51 22.37 5.21
C GLY A 21 -4.35 21.19 4.23
N GLU A 22 -3.91 21.51 3.02
CA GLU A 22 -3.71 20.49 1.97
C GLU A 22 -2.55 19.56 2.35
N SER A 23 -2.77 18.26 2.14
CA SER A 23 -1.78 17.22 2.36
C SER A 23 -1.92 16.14 1.30
N VAL A 24 -0.91 15.27 1.21
CA VAL A 24 -0.89 14.13 0.29
C VAL A 24 -0.64 12.85 1.07
N LEU A 25 -1.29 11.78 0.63
CA LEU A 25 -1.01 10.43 1.13
C LEU A 25 0.06 9.79 0.24
N ILE A 26 1.12 9.26 0.85
CA ILE A 26 2.22 8.63 0.14
C ILE A 26 2.25 7.15 0.52
N ALA A 27 1.97 6.28 -0.45
CA ALA A 27 2.19 4.85 -0.29
C ALA A 27 3.68 4.53 -0.52
N ILE A 28 4.31 3.86 0.45
CA ILE A 28 5.70 3.39 0.33
C ILE A 28 5.65 1.88 0.12
N ASP A 29 5.89 1.45 -1.12
CA ASP A 29 5.85 0.04 -1.47
C ASP A 29 7.25 -0.60 -1.36
N LEU A 30 7.46 -1.31 -0.26
CA LEU A 30 8.68 -2.09 -0.04
C LEU A 30 8.70 -3.41 -0.84
N GLY A 31 7.55 -3.83 -1.39
CA GLY A 31 7.42 -5.01 -2.23
C GLY A 31 7.83 -4.79 -3.69
N ARG A 32 8.26 -3.58 -4.04
CA ARG A 32 8.78 -3.21 -5.38
C ARG A 32 7.85 -3.64 -6.53
N ALA A 33 6.56 -3.33 -6.38
CA ALA A 33 5.46 -3.62 -7.29
C ALA A 33 5.22 -5.11 -7.58
N ARG A 34 5.78 -6.03 -6.79
CA ARG A 34 5.56 -7.48 -6.97
C ARG A 34 4.14 -7.91 -6.62
N ASN A 35 3.42 -7.12 -5.81
CA ASN A 35 2.01 -7.28 -5.45
C ASN A 35 1.60 -8.76 -5.24
N ARG A 36 2.37 -9.43 -4.37
CA ARG A 36 2.22 -10.85 -4.03
C ARG A 36 0.94 -11.05 -3.21
N MET A 37 0.20 -12.12 -3.51
CA MET A 37 -1.15 -12.36 -2.95
C MET A 37 -1.26 -13.63 -2.12
N GLY A 38 -0.20 -14.43 -2.06
CA GLY A 38 -0.16 -15.66 -1.27
C GLY A 38 -0.31 -15.36 0.22
N GLY A 39 -1.22 -16.05 0.88
CA GLY A 39 -1.51 -15.87 2.30
C GLY A 39 -2.34 -14.63 2.65
N SER A 40 -2.72 -13.81 1.67
CA SER A 40 -3.49 -12.58 1.92
C SER A 40 -4.89 -12.87 2.48
N ILE A 41 -5.46 -11.89 3.19
CA ILE A 41 -6.86 -11.93 3.63
C ILE A 41 -7.81 -12.08 2.44
N LEU A 42 -7.52 -11.46 1.29
CA LEU A 42 -8.34 -11.65 0.08
C LEU A 42 -8.34 -13.12 -0.37
N ALA A 43 -7.16 -13.78 -0.37
CA ALA A 43 -7.08 -15.21 -0.66
C ALA A 43 -7.89 -16.02 0.37
N GLN A 44 -7.71 -15.72 1.66
CA GLN A 44 -8.41 -16.42 2.74
C GLN A 44 -9.95 -16.33 2.63
N VAL A 45 -10.51 -15.13 2.43
CA VAL A 45 -11.97 -14.95 2.35
C VAL A 45 -12.58 -15.50 1.06
N THR A 46 -11.76 -15.72 0.03
CA THR A 46 -12.16 -16.39 -1.21
C THR A 46 -11.83 -17.89 -1.23
N GLN A 47 -11.47 -18.46 -0.08
CA GLN A 47 -11.12 -19.88 0.08
C GLN A 47 -9.94 -20.33 -0.81
N GLN A 48 -9.00 -19.42 -1.03
CA GLN A 48 -7.76 -19.65 -1.74
C GLN A 48 -6.56 -19.48 -0.79
N VAL A 49 -5.40 -19.97 -1.21
CA VAL A 49 -4.12 -19.71 -0.53
C VAL A 49 -3.26 -18.72 -1.31
N GLY A 50 -3.42 -18.66 -2.64
CA GLY A 50 -2.52 -17.92 -3.53
C GLY A 50 -1.22 -18.69 -3.81
N ASP A 51 -0.30 -18.04 -4.52
CA ASP A 51 0.93 -18.67 -5.04
C ASP A 51 2.19 -18.23 -4.29
N SER A 52 2.51 -16.94 -4.35
CA SER A 52 3.69 -16.36 -3.70
C SER A 52 3.30 -15.45 -2.55
N ALA A 53 3.89 -15.67 -1.37
CA ALA A 53 3.69 -14.84 -0.19
C ALA A 53 4.63 -13.63 -0.18
N PRO A 54 4.25 -12.52 0.49
CA PRO A 54 5.13 -11.37 0.73
C PRO A 54 6.43 -11.77 1.44
N ASP A 55 7.54 -11.13 1.07
CA ASP A 55 8.85 -11.32 1.70
C ASP A 55 9.68 -10.04 1.58
N VAL A 56 10.72 -9.91 2.41
CA VAL A 56 11.65 -8.79 2.38
C VAL A 56 12.61 -8.97 1.19
N ASP A 57 12.31 -8.29 0.08
CA ASP A 57 13.14 -8.34 -1.13
C ASP A 57 14.52 -7.69 -0.95
N ASN A 58 14.62 -6.65 -0.10
CA ASN A 58 15.87 -5.97 0.20
C ASN A 58 15.88 -5.44 1.65
N ALA A 59 16.73 -6.02 2.48
CA ALA A 59 16.86 -5.61 3.89
C ALA A 59 17.34 -4.17 4.07
N GLU A 60 18.13 -3.64 3.13
CA GLU A 60 18.63 -2.27 3.18
C GLU A 60 17.50 -1.26 2.91
N ASP A 61 16.53 -1.59 2.05
CA ASP A 61 15.34 -0.75 1.83
C ASP A 61 14.52 -0.64 3.11
N LEU A 62 14.31 -1.75 3.83
CA LEU A 62 13.58 -1.76 5.11
C LEU A 62 14.28 -0.91 6.18
N LYS A 63 15.61 -1.01 6.29
CA LYS A 63 16.41 -0.21 7.21
C LYS A 63 16.35 1.28 6.86
N ASN A 64 16.46 1.62 5.57
CA ASN A 64 16.40 2.99 5.10
C ASN A 64 15.00 3.58 5.28
N PHE A 65 13.95 2.81 5.01
CA PHE A 65 12.57 3.17 5.30
C PHE A 65 12.41 3.58 6.77
N PHE A 66 12.83 2.72 7.70
CA PHE A 66 12.76 3.03 9.13
C PHE A 66 13.51 4.33 9.48
N ASN A 67 14.75 4.48 9.00
CA ASN A 67 15.55 5.68 9.27
C ASN A 67 14.91 6.97 8.72
N VAL A 68 14.32 6.91 7.52
CA VAL A 68 13.65 8.04 6.89
C VAL A 68 12.39 8.42 7.66
N ILE A 69 11.54 7.45 8.02
CA ILE A 69 10.32 7.72 8.81
C ILE A 69 10.68 8.33 10.17
N GLN A 70 11.68 7.78 10.87
CA GLN A 70 12.15 8.32 12.15
C GLN A 70 12.70 9.75 12.01
N ARG A 71 13.39 10.06 10.91
CA ARG A 71 13.85 11.43 10.63
C ARG A 71 12.67 12.37 10.38
N LEU A 72 11.76 12.01 9.48
CA LEU A 72 10.60 12.85 9.11
C LEU A 72 9.68 13.09 10.31
N ASN A 73 9.50 12.09 11.19
CA ASN A 73 8.77 12.27 12.43
C ASN A 73 9.47 13.27 13.37
N ARG A 74 10.79 13.17 13.54
CA ARG A 74 11.56 14.12 14.35
C ARG A 74 11.52 15.55 13.81
N GLU A 75 11.44 15.71 12.50
CA GLU A 75 11.29 16.99 11.80
C GLU A 75 9.85 17.52 11.76
N GLY A 76 8.87 16.78 12.29
CA GLY A 76 7.46 17.17 12.30
C GLY A 76 6.82 17.23 10.91
N LYS A 77 7.30 16.40 9.97
CA LYS A 77 6.85 16.38 8.57
C LYS A 77 5.72 15.39 8.29
N LEU A 78 5.41 14.51 9.23
CA LEU A 78 4.38 13.49 9.10
C LEU A 78 3.14 13.92 9.89
N LEU A 79 1.97 13.91 9.23
CA LEU A 79 0.70 14.26 9.86
C LEU A 79 -0.03 13.02 10.41
N ALA A 80 0.14 11.89 9.73
CA ALA A 80 -0.43 10.59 10.07
C ALA A 80 0.52 9.51 9.55
N TYR A 81 0.45 8.32 10.14
CA TYR A 81 1.20 7.14 9.70
C TYR A 81 0.39 5.88 10.02
N HIS A 82 0.34 4.98 9.04
CA HIS A 82 -0.26 3.66 9.20
C HIS A 82 0.48 2.66 8.32
N ASP A 83 0.70 1.46 8.83
CA ASP A 83 1.37 0.40 8.08
C ASP A 83 0.38 -0.36 7.18
N ARG A 84 0.94 -1.03 6.18
CA ARG A 84 0.19 -1.99 5.36
C ARG A 84 0.40 -3.38 5.94
N SER A 85 -0.69 -4.07 6.25
CA SER A 85 -0.70 -5.43 6.79
C SER A 85 -1.92 -6.19 6.26
N ASP A 86 -2.67 -6.87 7.14
CA ASP A 86 -3.84 -7.67 6.77
C ASP A 86 -4.89 -6.82 6.01
N GLY A 87 -5.32 -7.30 4.85
CA GLY A 87 -6.26 -6.55 3.98
C GLY A 87 -5.61 -5.49 3.09
N GLY A 88 -4.28 -5.34 3.16
CA GLY A 88 -3.48 -4.57 2.22
C GLY A 88 -3.69 -3.06 2.29
N PHE A 89 -3.38 -2.38 1.18
CA PHE A 89 -3.50 -0.92 1.08
C PHE A 89 -4.94 -0.44 1.27
N MET A 90 -5.93 -1.23 0.82
CA MET A 90 -7.34 -0.92 1.00
C MET A 90 -7.72 -0.81 2.48
N ALA A 91 -7.34 -1.80 3.30
CA ALA A 91 -7.64 -1.79 4.73
C ALA A 91 -6.91 -0.63 5.43
N ALA A 92 -5.63 -0.44 5.14
CA ALA A 92 -4.84 0.66 5.71
C ALA A 92 -5.50 2.03 5.45
N VAL A 93 -5.88 2.34 4.22
CA VAL A 93 -6.54 3.63 3.93
C VAL A 93 -7.92 3.74 4.57
N ALA A 94 -8.70 2.65 4.59
CA ALA A 94 -10.00 2.65 5.26
C ALA A 94 -9.86 2.94 6.77
N GLU A 95 -8.91 2.31 7.45
CA GLU A 95 -8.64 2.51 8.87
C GLU A 95 -8.15 3.94 9.16
N MET A 96 -7.31 4.49 8.29
CA MET A 96 -6.90 5.91 8.36
C MET A 96 -8.10 6.86 8.20
N ALA A 97 -9.01 6.56 7.27
CA ALA A 97 -10.24 7.32 7.05
C ALA A 97 -11.20 7.23 8.25
N PHE A 98 -11.32 6.05 8.88
CA PHE A 98 -12.11 5.87 10.09
C PHE A 98 -11.54 6.68 11.26
N ALA A 99 -10.23 6.61 11.48
CA ALA A 99 -9.55 7.40 12.52
C ALA A 99 -9.67 8.91 12.27
N GLY A 100 -9.59 9.34 11.01
CA GLY A 100 -9.77 10.73 10.58
C GLY A 100 -11.21 11.22 10.51
N HIS A 101 -12.19 10.32 10.60
CA HIS A 101 -13.61 10.58 10.34
C HIS A 101 -13.83 11.38 9.04
N CYS A 102 -13.17 10.94 7.96
CA CYS A 102 -13.19 11.63 6.67
C CYS A 102 -13.32 10.65 5.50
N GLY A 103 -13.58 11.18 4.31
CA GLY A 103 -13.52 10.41 3.06
C GLY A 103 -12.16 10.55 2.40
N VAL A 104 -11.75 9.55 1.62
CA VAL A 104 -10.51 9.57 0.85
C VAL A 104 -10.80 9.21 -0.60
N SER A 105 -10.32 10.03 -1.53
CA SER A 105 -10.33 9.73 -2.97
C SER A 105 -8.93 9.32 -3.39
N LEU A 106 -8.76 8.08 -3.86
CA LEU A 106 -7.47 7.54 -4.27
C LEU A 106 -7.40 7.41 -5.79
N ASN A 107 -6.30 7.87 -6.38
CA ASN A 107 -5.86 7.40 -7.69
C ASN A 107 -4.81 6.31 -7.45
N VAL A 108 -5.10 5.09 -7.93
CA VAL A 108 -4.21 3.92 -7.78
C VAL A 108 -3.52 3.52 -9.08
N ASP A 109 -3.64 4.33 -10.15
CA ASP A 109 -3.11 3.99 -11.47
C ASP A 109 -1.60 3.71 -11.39
N MET A 110 -0.86 4.54 -10.64
CA MET A 110 0.59 4.38 -10.43
C MET A 110 0.97 3.07 -9.72
N LEU A 111 0.07 2.48 -8.93
CA LEU A 111 0.30 1.18 -8.26
C LEU A 111 0.00 -0.01 -9.18
N THR A 112 -0.73 0.23 -10.28
CA THR A 112 -1.12 -0.79 -11.26
C THR A 112 -0.22 -0.82 -12.50
N LEU A 113 0.72 0.12 -12.60
CA LEU A 113 1.65 0.17 -13.73
C LEU A 113 2.54 -1.08 -13.75
N ASP A 114 2.47 -1.81 -14.85
CA ASP A 114 3.41 -2.89 -15.13
C ASP A 114 4.73 -2.28 -15.62
N PRO A 115 5.83 -2.35 -14.85
CA PRO A 115 7.10 -1.77 -15.26
C PRO A 115 7.71 -2.47 -16.48
N ASN A 116 7.26 -3.69 -16.80
CA ASN A 116 7.76 -4.46 -17.93
C ASN A 116 6.90 -4.34 -19.19
N GLY A 117 5.77 -3.62 -19.13
CA GLY A 117 4.96 -3.24 -20.29
C GLY A 117 4.86 -4.34 -21.35
N GLU A 118 4.42 -5.55 -20.96
CA GLU A 118 4.28 -6.63 -21.93
C GLU A 118 3.34 -6.21 -23.06
N GLN A 119 3.86 -6.15 -24.28
CA GLN A 119 3.05 -5.97 -25.48
C GLN A 119 2.14 -7.18 -25.61
N ASP A 120 0.84 -6.93 -25.56
CA ASP A 120 -0.18 -7.94 -25.69
C ASP A 120 -0.24 -8.41 -27.16
N TYR A 121 0.28 -9.60 -27.43
CA TYR A 121 0.23 -10.23 -28.77
C TYR A 121 -1.08 -11.03 -28.94
N GLY A 122 -2.21 -10.46 -28.49
CA GLY A 122 -3.53 -11.08 -28.52
C GLY A 122 -4.36 -10.77 -29.76
N ASP A 123 -5.33 -11.64 -30.05
CA ASP A 123 -6.27 -11.49 -31.16
C ASP A 123 -7.13 -10.22 -30.98
N ALA A 124 -7.03 -9.27 -31.92
CA ALA A 124 -7.55 -7.90 -31.76
C ALA A 124 -9.05 -7.80 -31.48
N LYS A 125 -9.81 -8.88 -31.68
CA LYS A 125 -11.26 -8.94 -31.47
C LYS A 125 -11.67 -8.91 -30.00
N ASN A 126 -10.80 -9.30 -29.06
CA ASN A 126 -11.12 -9.35 -27.62
C ASN A 126 -10.25 -8.40 -26.76
N TRP A 127 -9.42 -7.58 -27.40
CA TRP A 127 -8.47 -6.67 -26.75
C TRP A 127 -9.08 -5.83 -25.62
N ALA A 128 -10.23 -5.18 -25.87
CA ALA A 128 -10.84 -4.30 -24.88
C ALA A 128 -11.26 -5.03 -23.59
N GLN A 129 -11.70 -6.28 -23.71
CA GLN A 129 -12.14 -7.10 -22.57
C GLN A 129 -10.93 -7.63 -21.79
N GLN A 130 -9.90 -8.11 -22.50
CA GLN A 130 -8.66 -8.61 -21.91
C GLN A 130 -7.90 -7.52 -21.15
N VAL A 131 -7.80 -6.32 -21.72
CA VAL A 131 -7.18 -5.16 -21.05
C VAL A 131 -7.94 -4.75 -19.79
N ALA A 132 -9.28 -4.78 -19.83
CA ALA A 132 -10.10 -4.44 -18.68
C ALA A 132 -9.94 -5.46 -17.54
N GLU A 133 -9.91 -6.76 -17.85
CA GLU A 133 -9.71 -7.82 -16.87
C GLU A 133 -8.31 -7.79 -16.26
N ARG A 134 -7.26 -7.59 -17.07
CA ARG A 134 -5.88 -7.43 -16.57
C ARG A 134 -5.76 -6.22 -15.65
N ARG A 135 -6.36 -5.09 -16.01
CA ARG A 135 -6.37 -3.89 -15.16
C ARG A 135 -7.11 -4.15 -13.84
N ASN A 136 -8.22 -4.88 -13.88
CA ASN A 136 -8.96 -5.25 -12.67
C ASN A 136 -8.12 -6.14 -11.75
N ASP A 137 -7.44 -7.16 -12.29
CA ASP A 137 -6.52 -8.02 -11.52
C ASP A 137 -5.37 -7.20 -10.90
N GLN A 138 -4.72 -6.33 -11.69
CA GLN A 138 -3.66 -5.44 -11.18
C GLN A 138 -4.16 -4.51 -10.09
N THR A 139 -5.39 -3.99 -10.23
CA THR A 139 -6.02 -3.13 -9.22
C THR A 139 -6.28 -3.91 -7.93
N LEU A 140 -6.83 -5.13 -8.02
CA LEU A 140 -7.03 -5.99 -6.86
C LEU A 140 -5.71 -6.30 -6.16
N ARG A 141 -4.67 -6.64 -6.92
CA ARG A 141 -3.33 -6.90 -6.38
C ARG A 141 -2.72 -5.66 -5.71
N ALA A 142 -2.85 -4.49 -6.32
CA ALA A 142 -2.37 -3.24 -5.74
C ALA A 142 -3.10 -2.89 -4.43
N LEU A 143 -4.40 -3.18 -4.35
CA LEU A 143 -5.23 -2.86 -3.19
C LEU A 143 -5.08 -3.87 -2.04
N PHE A 144 -4.93 -5.15 -2.35
CA PHE A 144 -5.04 -6.25 -1.38
C PHE A 144 -3.75 -7.05 -1.18
N SER A 145 -2.64 -6.66 -1.82
CA SER A 145 -1.33 -7.20 -1.44
C SER A 145 -0.92 -6.65 -0.08
N GLU A 146 -0.33 -7.55 0.71
CA GLU A 146 0.06 -7.33 2.10
C GLU A 146 1.58 -7.12 2.16
#